data_AF-A0A8H5NLL4-F1
#
_entry.id   AF-A0A8H5NLL4-F1
#
_cell.length_a   1.000
_cell.length_b   1.000
_cell.length_c   1.000
_cell.angle_alpha   90.00
_cell.angle_beta   90.00
_cell.angle_gamma   90.00
#
_symmetry.space_group_name_H-M   'P 1'
#
loop_
_entity.id
_entity.type
_entity.pdbx_description
1 polymer ?
#
loop_
_entity_poly.entity_id
_entity_poly.type
_entity_poly.pdbx_seq_one_letter_code
_entity_poly.pdbx_strand_id
1 'polypeptide(L)'
;MVVKDIIFSYLEAQESQKPLRLDTSWLAVGHVDEFLQFIPANNTRGWVEVMSDPSLAIKILEEKEKAGHGSIPAISRKNENQWPQYCEMPECLQPINSITVSQLLSNRRLRRLNNMCDRKINSTIKILKREVGLTDEDIIRIPSLFIEDQPSKSKVGALFPAVVNNLVLTGYNPCVAPNP
;
A
#
# COMPACT_ATOMS: atom_id res chain seq x y z
N MET A 1 30.22 13.19 1.85
CA MET A 1 29.77 13.97 0.68
C MET A 1 28.27 14.17 0.82
N VAL A 2 27.82 15.36 1.21
CA VAL A 2 26.38 15.63 1.34
C VAL A 2 25.86 15.80 -0.07
N VAL A 3 25.10 14.81 -0.56
CA VAL A 3 24.39 14.97 -1.84
C VAL A 3 23.38 16.08 -1.62
N LYS A 4 23.61 17.23 -2.27
CA LYS A 4 22.67 18.34 -2.27
C LYS A 4 21.46 17.86 -3.07
N ASP A 5 20.29 17.80 -2.43
CA ASP A 5 19.04 17.36 -3.06
C ASP A 5 18.51 18.48 -3.97
N ILE A 6 19.08 18.58 -5.17
CA ILE A 6 18.85 19.68 -6.12
C ILE A 6 17.37 19.82 -6.47
N ILE A 7 16.67 18.68 -6.65
CA ILE A 7 15.25 18.69 -7.00
C ILE A 7 14.41 19.18 -5.82
N PHE A 8 14.66 18.70 -4.60
CA PHE A 8 13.89 19.17 -3.45
C PHE A 8 14.11 20.66 -3.18
N SER A 9 15.36 21.14 -3.24
CA SER A 9 15.65 22.58 -3.09
C SER A 9 14.99 23.42 -4.19
N TYR A 10 14.90 22.91 -5.42
CA TYR A 10 14.16 23.57 -6.50
C TYR A 10 12.66 23.65 -6.19
N LEU A 11 12.04 22.57 -5.68
CA LEU A 11 10.63 22.54 -5.30
C LEU A 11 10.34 23.50 -4.12
N GLU A 12 11.21 23.54 -3.11
CA GLU A 12 11.10 24.50 -2.00
C GLU A 12 11.15 25.95 -2.49
N ALA A 13 12.03 26.25 -3.45
CA ALA A 13 12.19 27.59 -4.00
C ALA A 13 10.99 28.08 -4.85
N GLN A 14 10.01 27.22 -5.14
CA GLN A 14 8.79 27.66 -5.83
C GLN A 14 7.82 28.41 -4.92
N GLU A 15 7.96 28.28 -3.59
CA GLU A 15 7.23 28.98 -2.51
C GLU A 15 5.69 28.80 -2.48
N SER A 16 5.07 28.42 -3.60
CA SER A 16 3.62 28.23 -3.78
C SER A 16 3.09 26.96 -3.12
N GLN A 17 3.94 25.96 -2.92
CA GLN A 17 3.61 24.68 -2.30
C GLN A 17 4.76 24.29 -1.36
N LYS A 18 4.51 24.18 -0.06
CA LYS A 18 5.49 23.69 0.93
C LYS A 18 5.67 22.17 0.75
N PRO A 19 6.80 21.66 0.21
CA PRO A 19 6.96 20.24 -0.03
C PRO A 19 7.11 19.47 1.30
N LEU A 20 6.50 18.28 1.39
CA LEU A 20 6.64 17.39 2.55
C LEU A 20 7.53 16.19 2.19
N ARG A 21 8.44 15.85 3.11
CA ARG A 21 9.24 14.62 3.00
C ARG A 21 8.51 13.47 3.70
N LEU A 22 8.18 12.44 2.94
CA LEU A 22 7.61 11.18 3.45
C LEU A 22 8.66 10.07 3.32
N ASP A 23 8.71 9.17 4.31
CA ASP A 23 9.62 8.02 4.28
C ASP A 23 9.09 6.95 3.32
N THR A 24 9.65 6.89 2.12
CA THR A 24 9.41 5.82 1.14
C THR A 24 10.54 4.79 1.11
N SER A 25 11.55 4.93 1.98
CA SER A 25 12.76 4.10 1.95
C SER A 25 12.51 2.63 2.28
N TRP A 26 11.33 2.26 2.75
CA TRP A 26 10.94 0.87 3.01
C TRP A 26 10.40 0.16 1.76
N LEU A 27 9.99 0.91 0.73
CA LEU A 27 9.52 0.37 -0.55
C LEU A 27 10.69 0.12 -1.51
N ALA A 28 10.52 -0.86 -2.38
CA ALA A 28 11.53 -1.24 -3.36
C ALA A 28 11.62 -0.26 -4.52
N VAL A 29 10.47 0.21 -5.03
CA VAL A 29 10.40 1.29 -6.01
C VAL A 29 10.63 2.63 -5.30
N GLY A 30 9.99 2.85 -4.15
CA GLY A 30 10.30 3.99 -3.28
C GLY A 30 9.46 5.23 -3.59
N HIS A 31 8.25 5.04 -4.10
CA HIS A 31 7.34 6.13 -4.45
C HIS A 31 6.20 6.27 -3.44
N VAL A 32 5.62 7.47 -3.37
CA VAL A 32 4.52 7.79 -2.44
C VAL A 32 3.19 7.21 -2.94
N ASP A 33 2.99 7.14 -4.25
CA ASP A 33 1.77 6.64 -4.92
C ASP A 33 1.52 5.14 -4.65
N GLU A 34 2.54 4.39 -4.23
CA GLU A 34 2.42 2.98 -3.86
C GLU A 34 1.52 2.74 -2.62
N PHE A 35 1.32 3.76 -1.76
CA PHE A 35 0.61 3.57 -0.50
C PHE A 35 -0.34 4.72 -0.09
N LEU A 36 -0.30 5.87 -0.78
CA LEU A 36 -1.09 7.06 -0.50
C LEU A 36 -1.66 7.66 -1.79
N GLN A 37 -2.92 8.12 -1.75
CA GLN A 37 -3.51 8.99 -2.76
C GLN A 37 -4.55 9.94 -2.14
N PHE A 38 -4.88 11.05 -2.80
CA PHE A 38 -6.03 11.89 -2.46
C PHE A 38 -7.10 11.78 -3.55
N ILE A 39 -8.37 11.67 -3.16
CA ILE A 39 -9.50 11.58 -4.10
C ILE A 39 -10.61 12.59 -3.73
N PRO A 40 -11.36 13.12 -4.71
CA PRO A 40 -12.52 13.96 -4.44
C PRO A 40 -13.57 13.24 -3.58
N ALA A 41 -14.19 13.97 -2.66
CA ALA A 41 -15.22 13.45 -1.77
C ALA A 41 -16.27 14.52 -1.48
N ASN A 42 -17.52 14.10 -1.28
CA ASN A 42 -18.61 14.99 -0.91
C ASN A 42 -18.59 15.25 0.61
N ASN A 43 -17.59 16.02 1.07
CA ASN A 43 -17.41 16.45 2.46
C ASN A 43 -16.94 17.92 2.50
N THR A 44 -16.81 18.50 3.70
CA THR A 44 -16.39 19.91 3.87
C THR A 44 -15.01 20.21 3.26
N ARG A 45 -14.13 19.22 3.18
CA ARG A 45 -12.78 19.34 2.61
C ARG A 45 -12.76 19.23 1.08
N GLY A 46 -13.81 18.63 0.49
CA GLY A 46 -13.91 18.32 -0.94
C GLY A 46 -13.11 17.11 -1.40
N TRP A 47 -12.36 16.47 -0.49
CA TRP A 47 -11.49 15.33 -0.76
C TRP A 47 -11.19 14.54 0.51
N VAL A 48 -10.68 13.33 0.33
CA VAL A 48 -10.17 12.45 1.38
C VAL A 48 -8.80 11.92 1.00
N GLU A 49 -8.00 11.60 2.01
CA GLU A 49 -6.83 10.74 1.86
C GLU A 49 -7.29 9.29 1.73
N VAL A 50 -6.66 8.55 0.85
CA VAL A 50 -6.78 7.10 0.72
C VAL A 50 -5.42 6.51 1.01
N MET A 51 -5.37 5.57 1.95
CA MET A 51 -4.13 5.03 2.49
C MET A 51 -4.19 3.52 2.57
N SER A 52 -3.14 2.85 2.09
CA SER A 52 -2.97 1.40 2.21
C SER A 52 -2.99 0.95 3.69
N ASP A 53 -3.58 -0.22 3.96
CA ASP A 53 -3.76 -0.76 5.30
C ASP A 53 -3.50 -2.28 5.35
N PRO A 54 -2.29 -2.69 5.78
CA PRO A 54 -1.92 -4.09 6.00
C PRO A 54 -2.71 -4.76 7.11
N SER A 55 -2.96 -4.05 8.20
CA SER A 55 -3.68 -4.59 9.36
C SER A 55 -5.13 -4.90 8.98
N LEU A 56 -5.77 -4.04 8.19
CA LEU A 56 -7.12 -4.26 7.67
C LEU A 56 -7.17 -5.47 6.72
N ALA A 57 -6.19 -5.63 5.84
CA ALA A 57 -6.14 -6.80 4.95
C ALA A 57 -6.00 -8.11 5.72
N ILE A 58 -5.10 -8.17 6.71
CA ILE A 58 -4.96 -9.34 7.59
C ILE A 58 -6.26 -9.62 8.34
N LYS A 59 -6.90 -8.58 8.89
CA LYS A 59 -8.18 -8.72 9.60
C LYS A 59 -9.27 -9.31 8.72
N ILE A 60 -9.42 -8.83 7.49
CA ILE A 60 -10.40 -9.37 6.53
C ILE A 60 -10.13 -10.85 6.25
N LEU A 61 -8.87 -11.24 6.04
CA LEU A 61 -8.50 -12.63 5.82
C LEU A 61 -8.80 -13.51 7.05
N GLU A 62 -8.47 -13.05 8.26
CA GLU A 62 -8.79 -13.75 9.51
C GLU A 62 -10.31 -13.92 9.69
N GLU A 63 -11.11 -12.93 9.30
CA GLU A 63 -12.58 -13.04 9.30
C GLU A 63 -13.08 -14.07 8.28
N LYS A 64 -12.49 -14.12 7.08
CA LYS A 64 -12.82 -15.14 6.07
C LYS A 64 -12.44 -16.54 6.51
N GLU A 65 -11.28 -16.73 7.13
CA GLU A 65 -10.87 -18.01 7.70
C GLU A 65 -11.87 -18.49 8.77
N LYS A 66 -12.24 -17.62 9.71
CA LYS A 66 -13.23 -17.93 10.76
C LYS A 66 -14.60 -18.29 10.20
N ALA A 67 -14.98 -17.73 9.05
CA ALA A 67 -16.20 -18.06 8.34
C ALA A 67 -16.12 -19.39 7.55
N GLY A 68 -15.02 -20.14 7.65
CA GLY A 68 -14.85 -21.43 6.97
C GLY A 68 -14.24 -21.33 5.57
N HIS A 69 -13.79 -20.15 5.15
CA HIS A 69 -13.21 -19.94 3.82
C HIS A 69 -11.68 -20.09 3.80
N GLY A 70 -11.06 -20.73 4.79
CA GLY A 70 -9.60 -20.90 4.86
C GLY A 70 -8.96 -21.62 3.66
N SER A 71 -9.73 -22.47 2.98
CA SER A 71 -9.26 -23.26 1.83
C SER A 71 -9.43 -22.59 0.47
N ILE A 72 -10.08 -21.42 0.38
CA ILE A 72 -10.21 -20.70 -0.89
C ILE A 72 -8.92 -19.91 -1.19
N PRO A 73 -8.63 -19.58 -2.46
CA PRO A 73 -7.54 -18.68 -2.82
C PRO A 73 -7.64 -17.33 -2.08
N ALA A 74 -6.52 -16.88 -1.52
CA ALA A 74 -6.43 -15.56 -0.87
C ALA A 74 -6.44 -14.40 -1.88
N ILE A 75 -6.06 -14.68 -3.13
CA ILE A 75 -6.02 -13.74 -4.24
C ILE A 75 -6.86 -14.30 -5.39
N SER A 76 -7.69 -13.46 -6.02
CA SER A 76 -8.71 -13.89 -6.98
C SER A 76 -8.33 -13.68 -8.46
N ARG A 77 -7.08 -13.27 -8.74
CA ARG A 77 -6.57 -12.99 -10.09
C ARG A 77 -6.57 -14.27 -10.93
N LYS A 78 -7.26 -14.21 -12.07
CA LYS A 78 -7.40 -15.34 -13.01
C LYS A 78 -6.32 -15.27 -14.08
N ASN A 79 -5.85 -16.42 -14.56
CA ASN A 79 -4.90 -16.56 -15.68
C ASN A 79 -3.50 -15.97 -15.44
N GLU A 80 -3.17 -15.58 -14.20
CA GLU A 80 -1.81 -15.22 -13.81
C GLU A 80 -1.19 -16.35 -12.99
N ASN A 81 -0.37 -17.15 -13.66
CA ASN A 81 0.14 -18.40 -13.11
C ASN A 81 1.54 -18.27 -12.52
N GLN A 82 2.13 -17.07 -12.53
CA GLN A 82 3.49 -16.83 -12.03
C GLN A 82 3.58 -15.44 -11.40
N TRP A 83 4.19 -15.38 -10.23
CA TRP A 83 4.67 -14.13 -9.67
C TRP A 83 5.91 -13.63 -10.44
N PRO A 84 6.26 -12.35 -10.34
CA PRO A 84 7.49 -11.85 -10.94
C PRO A 84 8.72 -12.66 -10.48
N GLN A 85 9.61 -12.98 -11.41
CA GLN A 85 10.76 -13.90 -11.20
C GLN A 85 11.79 -13.44 -10.16
N TYR A 86 11.70 -12.19 -9.71
CA TYR A 86 12.59 -11.60 -8.70
C TYR A 86 12.11 -11.78 -7.25
N CYS A 87 10.93 -12.38 -7.02
CA CYS A 87 10.44 -12.65 -5.66
C CYS A 87 10.89 -14.03 -5.15
N GLU A 88 11.69 -14.05 -4.08
CA GLU A 88 12.31 -15.26 -3.50
C GLU A 88 11.48 -15.94 -2.39
N MET A 89 10.19 -15.62 -2.26
CA MET A 89 9.30 -16.15 -1.21
C MET A 89 8.53 -17.40 -1.66
N PRO A 90 8.21 -18.35 -0.77
CA PRO A 90 7.41 -19.53 -1.12
C PRO A 90 6.07 -19.20 -1.79
N GLU A 91 5.41 -18.10 -1.38
CA GLU A 91 4.19 -17.60 -2.00
C GLU A 91 4.39 -17.22 -3.48
N CYS A 92 5.57 -16.73 -3.82
CA CYS A 92 5.95 -16.35 -5.17
C CYS A 92 6.33 -17.53 -6.06
N LEU A 93 6.66 -18.68 -5.46
CA LEU A 93 6.97 -19.91 -6.19
C LEU A 93 5.72 -20.66 -6.67
N GLN A 94 4.53 -20.16 -6.36
CA GLN A 94 3.27 -20.78 -6.75
C GLN A 94 2.45 -19.86 -7.66
N PRO A 95 1.48 -20.38 -8.43
CA PRO A 95 0.51 -19.54 -9.14
C PRO A 95 -0.15 -18.52 -8.20
N ILE A 96 -0.44 -17.31 -8.70
CA ILE A 96 -0.98 -16.21 -7.87
C ILE A 96 -2.26 -16.63 -7.14
N ASN A 97 -3.06 -17.50 -7.77
CA ASN A 97 -4.32 -18.00 -7.25
C ASN A 97 -4.22 -19.32 -6.46
N SER A 98 -3.03 -19.87 -6.21
CA SER A 98 -2.91 -21.16 -5.51
C SER A 98 -2.76 -21.04 -4.01
N ILE A 99 -2.31 -19.89 -3.50
CA ILE A 99 -2.17 -19.68 -2.05
C ILE A 99 -3.53 -19.50 -1.40
N THR A 100 -3.86 -20.35 -0.43
CA THR A 100 -5.14 -20.24 0.30
C THR A 100 -5.09 -19.17 1.38
N VAL A 101 -6.26 -18.72 1.84
CA VAL A 101 -6.39 -17.80 2.98
C VAL A 101 -5.62 -18.32 4.20
N SER A 102 -5.82 -19.59 4.58
CA SER A 102 -5.13 -20.18 5.74
C SER A 102 -3.63 -20.29 5.55
N GLN A 103 -3.16 -20.62 4.34
CA GLN A 103 -1.73 -20.68 4.04
C GLN A 103 -1.09 -19.29 4.17
N LEU A 104 -1.70 -18.26 3.61
CA LEU A 104 -1.23 -16.87 3.70
C LEU A 104 -1.17 -16.39 5.16
N LEU A 105 -2.22 -16.66 5.95
CA LEU A 105 -2.29 -16.32 7.38
C LEU A 105 -1.28 -17.11 8.22
N SER A 106 -0.96 -18.34 7.84
CA SER A 106 0.05 -19.16 8.55
C SER A 106 1.48 -18.64 8.33
N ASN A 107 1.72 -17.79 7.31
CA ASN A 107 3.04 -17.26 7.05
C ASN A 107 3.44 -16.18 8.08
N ARG A 108 4.24 -16.60 9.07
CA ARG A 108 4.77 -15.71 10.12
C ARG A 108 5.68 -14.60 9.59
N ARG A 109 6.42 -14.84 8.50
CA ARG A 109 7.31 -13.84 7.88
C ARG A 109 6.48 -12.73 7.23
N LEU A 110 5.47 -13.09 6.43
CA LEU A 110 4.53 -12.15 5.83
C LEU A 110 3.83 -11.29 6.88
N ARG A 111 3.31 -11.89 7.97
CA ARG A 111 2.65 -11.14 9.05
C ARG A 111 3.60 -10.14 9.74
N ARG A 112 4.83 -10.56 10.03
CA ARG A 112 5.85 -9.68 10.63
C ARG A 112 6.18 -8.51 9.71
N LEU A 113 6.34 -8.78 8.41
CA LEU A 113 6.60 -7.77 7.40
C LEU A 113 5.45 -6.75 7.32
N ASN A 114 4.21 -7.22 7.25
CA ASN A 114 3.04 -6.34 7.15
C ASN A 114 2.81 -5.53 8.44
N ASN A 115 3.14 -6.07 9.62
CA ASN A 115 3.18 -5.29 10.86
C ASN A 115 4.27 -4.20 10.86
N MET A 116 5.38 -4.39 10.14
CA MET A 116 6.36 -3.33 9.94
C MET A 116 5.86 -2.27 8.96
N CYS A 117 5.26 -2.68 7.84
CA CYS A 117 4.69 -1.77 6.84
C CYS A 117 3.59 -0.90 7.46
N ASP A 118 2.73 -1.48 8.29
CA ASP A 118 1.68 -0.75 9.02
C ASP A 118 2.26 0.35 9.93
N ARG A 119 3.37 0.07 10.63
CA ARG A 119 4.09 1.09 11.44
C ARG A 119 4.69 2.22 10.60
N LYS A 120 5.19 1.90 9.38
CA LYS A 120 5.70 2.90 8.43
C LYS A 120 4.57 3.79 7.92
N ILE A 121 3.48 3.19 7.46
CA ILE A 121 2.27 3.88 7.01
C ILE A 121 1.69 4.77 8.12
N ASN A 122 1.56 4.25 9.35
CA ASN A 122 1.05 5.03 10.48
C ASN A 122 1.97 6.20 10.86
N SER A 123 3.28 6.09 10.61
CA SER A 123 4.20 7.22 10.76
C SER A 123 3.94 8.31 9.71
N THR A 124 3.66 7.93 8.46
CA THR A 124 3.26 8.88 7.41
C THR A 124 1.94 9.56 7.74
N ILE A 125 0.92 8.83 8.20
CA ILE A 125 -0.36 9.43 8.64
C ILE A 125 -0.12 10.49 9.71
N LYS A 126 0.73 10.24 10.71
CA LYS A 126 1.05 11.23 11.74
C LYS A 126 1.64 12.52 11.18
N ILE A 127 2.46 12.42 10.13
CA ILE A 127 3.01 13.59 9.43
C ILE A 127 1.89 14.34 8.71
N LEU A 128 1.04 13.63 7.95
CA LEU A 128 -0.05 14.25 7.20
C LEU A 128 -1.09 14.91 8.11
N LYS A 129 -1.47 14.26 9.22
CA LYS A 129 -2.32 14.88 10.25
C LYS A 129 -1.73 16.17 10.79
N ARG A 130 -0.42 16.20 11.07
CA ARG A 130 0.26 17.38 11.63
C ARG A 130 0.42 18.51 10.61
N GLU A 131 0.88 18.19 9.39
CA GLU A 131 1.26 19.20 8.40
C GLU A 131 0.10 19.66 7.51
N VAL A 132 -0.89 18.78 7.28
CA VAL A 132 -2.04 19.03 6.39
C VAL A 132 -3.34 19.25 7.21
N GLY A 133 -3.32 18.96 8.51
CA GLY A 133 -4.47 19.13 9.39
C GLY A 133 -5.55 18.07 9.14
N LEU A 134 -5.15 16.85 8.78
CA LEU A 134 -6.07 15.72 8.61
C LEU A 134 -6.54 15.17 9.95
N THR A 135 -7.78 14.70 9.97
CA THR A 135 -8.38 13.92 11.05
C THR A 135 -8.55 12.47 10.62
N ASP A 136 -8.96 11.58 11.53
CA ASP A 136 -9.29 10.20 11.15
C ASP A 136 -10.48 10.10 10.18
N GLU A 137 -11.40 11.08 10.20
CA GLU A 137 -12.55 11.15 9.28
C GLU A 137 -12.14 11.51 7.85
N ASP A 138 -10.97 12.13 7.69
CA ASP A 138 -10.41 12.51 6.38
C ASP A 138 -9.65 11.36 5.71
N ILE A 139 -9.46 10.20 6.37
CA ILE A 139 -8.60 9.11 5.91
C ILE A 139 -9.41 7.82 5.69
N ILE A 140 -9.48 7.39 4.44
CA ILE A 140 -10.05 6.09 4.04
C ILE A 140 -8.92 5.06 3.97
N ARG A 141 -9.08 3.97 4.73
CA ARG A 141 -8.12 2.86 4.78
C ARG A 141 -8.50 1.79 3.75
N ILE A 142 -7.58 1.45 2.86
CA ILE A 142 -7.79 0.41 1.83
C ILE A 142 -6.96 -0.84 2.18
N PRO A 143 -7.56 -2.04 2.24
CA PRO A 143 -6.81 -3.27 2.46
C PRO A 143 -5.70 -3.43 1.44
N SER A 144 -4.46 -3.62 1.90
CA SER A 144 -3.30 -3.86 1.02
C SER A 144 -2.26 -4.68 1.73
N LEU A 145 -1.65 -5.67 1.07
CA LEU A 145 -0.56 -6.46 1.62
C LEU A 145 0.74 -6.18 0.89
N PHE A 146 1.85 -6.33 1.61
CA PHE A 146 3.20 -6.17 1.11
C PHE A 146 3.96 -7.49 1.22
N ILE A 147 4.91 -7.69 0.31
CA ILE A 147 5.82 -8.84 0.25
C ILE A 147 7.26 -8.34 0.10
N GLU A 148 8.24 -9.16 0.47
CA GLU A 148 9.64 -8.82 0.23
C GLU A 148 9.94 -8.83 -1.28
N ASP A 149 10.61 -7.78 -1.77
CA ASP A 149 10.94 -7.61 -3.18
C ASP A 149 12.45 -7.54 -3.41
N GLN A 150 13.18 -6.80 -2.56
CA GLN A 150 14.66 -6.82 -2.56
C GLN A 150 15.16 -7.21 -1.16
N PRO A 151 15.19 -8.52 -0.82
CA PRO A 151 15.51 -9.01 0.52
C PRO A 151 16.87 -8.54 1.03
N SER A 152 17.88 -8.51 0.16
CA SER A 152 19.23 -8.02 0.48
C SER A 152 19.28 -6.55 0.92
N LYS A 153 18.26 -5.77 0.54
CA LYS A 153 18.09 -4.35 0.92
C LYS A 153 16.92 -4.12 1.88
N SER A 154 16.29 -5.19 2.38
CA SER A 154 15.12 -5.13 3.25
C SER A 154 13.98 -4.27 2.68
N LYS A 155 13.76 -4.33 1.36
CA LYS A 155 12.68 -3.60 0.69
C LYS A 155 11.46 -4.46 0.40
N VAL A 156 10.30 -3.83 0.42
CA VAL A 156 9.03 -4.48 0.13
C VAL A 156 8.40 -3.94 -1.14
N GLY A 157 7.60 -4.78 -1.79
CA GLY A 157 6.68 -4.42 -2.87
C GLY A 157 5.25 -4.80 -2.50
N ALA A 158 4.30 -4.43 -3.33
CA ALA A 158 2.91 -4.83 -3.15
C ALA A 158 2.74 -6.33 -3.42
N LEU A 159 2.02 -7.02 -2.54
CA LEU A 159 1.63 -8.43 -2.75
C LEU A 159 0.59 -8.50 -3.87
N PHE A 160 -0.33 -7.55 -4.00
CA PHE A 160 -1.23 -7.50 -5.14
C PHE A 160 -1.34 -6.05 -5.60
N PRO A 161 -1.79 -5.78 -6.85
CA PRO A 161 -1.86 -4.43 -7.37
C PRO A 161 -2.53 -3.47 -6.38
N ALA A 162 -1.81 -2.42 -5.99
CA ALA A 162 -2.26 -1.53 -4.94
C ALA A 162 -3.39 -0.62 -5.44
N VAL A 163 -4.62 -0.86 -4.96
CA VAL A 163 -5.83 -0.12 -5.34
C VAL A 163 -5.70 1.40 -5.09
N VAL A 164 -4.84 1.80 -4.15
CA VAL A 164 -4.58 3.21 -3.85
C VAL A 164 -3.95 3.97 -5.01
N ASN A 165 -3.14 3.31 -5.87
CA ASN A 165 -2.56 3.91 -7.06
C ASN A 165 -3.56 3.86 -8.23
N ASN A 166 -4.68 4.56 -8.06
CA ASN A 166 -5.76 4.63 -9.04
C ASN A 166 -5.67 5.88 -9.93
N LEU A 167 -6.48 5.92 -10.98
CA LEU A 167 -6.67 7.10 -11.83
C LEU A 167 -7.97 7.81 -11.44
N VAL A 168 -7.82 9.06 -11.00
CA VAL A 168 -8.93 9.95 -10.63
C VAL A 168 -9.41 10.71 -11.85
N LEU A 169 -10.63 10.42 -12.32
CA LEU A 169 -11.26 11.10 -13.45
C LEU A 169 -12.30 12.11 -12.94
N THR A 170 -11.86 13.36 -12.77
CA THR A 170 -12.77 14.44 -12.34
C THR A 170 -13.82 14.74 -13.41
N GLY A 171 -15.05 15.04 -12.98
CA GLY A 171 -16.17 15.37 -13.87
C GLY A 171 -17.03 14.18 -14.33
N TYR A 172 -16.62 12.93 -14.05
CA TYR A 172 -17.37 11.76 -14.50
C TYR A 172 -17.93 10.90 -13.36
N ASN A 173 -17.41 11.01 -12.11
CA ASN A 173 -17.60 10.16 -10.91
C ASN A 173 -16.77 8.85 -10.81
N PRO A 174 -16.39 8.12 -11.88
CA PRO A 174 -15.57 6.92 -11.76
C PRO A 174 -14.16 7.14 -11.22
N CYS A 175 -13.68 6.09 -10.54
CA CYS A 175 -12.29 5.86 -10.21
C CYS A 175 -11.85 4.58 -10.93
N VAL A 176 -10.71 4.63 -11.65
CA VAL A 176 -10.15 3.45 -12.33
C VAL A 176 -8.98 2.94 -11.49
N ALA A 177 -9.16 1.80 -10.83
CA ALA A 177 -8.16 1.24 -9.93
C ALA A 177 -7.53 -0.05 -10.49
N PRO A 178 -6.29 -0.38 -10.08
CA PRO A 178 -5.72 -1.70 -10.32
C PRO A 178 -6.61 -2.82 -9.78
N ASN A 179 -6.64 -3.96 -10.47
CA ASN A 179 -7.39 -5.15 -10.06
C ASN A 179 -6.57 -5.98 -9.04
N PRO A 180 -6.98 -6.04 -7.76
CA PRO A 180 -6.25 -6.75 -6.71
C PRO A 180 -6.35 -8.28 -6.82
#